data_AF-A0A6G1MCH4-F1
#
_entry.id   AF-A0A6G1MCH4-F1
#
_cell.length_a   1.000
_cell.length_b   1.000
_cell.length_c   1.000
_cell.angle_alpha   90.00
_cell.angle_beta   90.00
_cell.angle_gamma   90.00
#
_symmetry.space_group_name_H-M   'P 1'
#
loop_
_entity.id
_entity.type
_entity.pdbx_description
1 polymer ?
#
loop_
_entity_poly.entity_id
_entity_poly.type
_entity_poly.pdbx_seq_one_letter_code
_entity_poly.pdbx_strand_id
1 'polypeptide(L)'
;MSSLPTQNPSSEDLNINQPPPAIISGDEEVHFWSIDSPEEQQNLSELLQLDFESLNVLGVNMTGPRMVCTGCGKLSGFDDVVSTALKLSAHTAKYMVNAIRNTKHLVSTQHENVYCYKCGEAWLGGPGWPSSSDWLVRGPPFGSDVSLNG
;
A
#
# COMPACT_ATOMS: atom_id res chain seq x y z
N MET A 1 -37.38 31.22 -14.92
CA MET A 1 -36.92 31.77 -13.63
C MET A 1 -37.81 31.20 -12.54
N SER A 2 -37.19 30.72 -11.45
CA SER A 2 -37.77 30.38 -10.13
C SER A 2 -38.59 29.07 -10.04
N SER A 3 -38.51 28.19 -9.03
CA SER A 3 -37.60 27.86 -7.92
C SER A 3 -38.07 26.49 -7.36
N LEU A 4 -37.18 25.71 -6.73
CA LEU A 4 -37.49 24.47 -5.98
C LEU A 4 -38.42 24.72 -4.77
N PRO A 5 -39.01 23.63 -4.23
CA PRO A 5 -38.98 23.41 -2.79
C PRO A 5 -38.25 22.10 -2.42
N THR A 6 -37.20 22.28 -1.63
CA THR A 6 -36.41 21.25 -0.94
C THR A 6 -37.25 20.62 0.18
N GLN A 7 -37.42 19.30 0.16
CA GLN A 7 -37.88 18.56 1.34
C GLN A 7 -36.65 18.23 2.19
N ASN A 8 -36.62 18.81 3.39
CA ASN A 8 -35.64 18.54 4.43
C ASN A 8 -36.16 17.36 5.28
N PRO A 9 -35.45 16.23 5.43
CA PRO A 9 -35.83 15.23 6.41
C PRO A 9 -35.35 15.61 7.81
N SER A 10 -36.30 15.54 8.73
CA SER A 10 -36.23 15.84 10.16
C SER A 10 -35.07 15.14 10.89
N SER A 11 -34.39 15.91 11.73
CA SER A 11 -33.44 15.46 12.73
C SER A 11 -34.17 15.13 14.03
N GLU A 12 -34.61 13.88 14.19
CA GLU A 12 -35.16 13.21 15.38
C GLU A 12 -35.30 11.72 14.95
N ASP A 13 -34.39 10.79 15.24
CA ASP A 13 -34.23 10.10 16.52
C ASP A 13 -32.85 9.40 16.56
N LEU A 14 -31.86 9.94 17.26
CA LEU A 14 -30.66 9.19 17.62
C LEU A 14 -30.99 8.33 18.85
N ASN A 15 -31.41 7.09 18.61
CA ASN A 15 -31.61 6.10 19.67
C ASN A 15 -30.25 5.66 20.25
N ILE A 16 -29.87 6.24 21.40
CA ILE A 16 -28.60 6.02 22.11
C ILE A 16 -28.44 4.58 22.65
N ASN A 17 -29.47 3.73 22.52
CA ASN A 17 -29.43 2.33 22.95
C ASN A 17 -29.28 1.32 21.80
N GLN A 18 -29.11 1.77 20.55
CA GLN A 18 -28.66 0.86 19.49
C GLN A 18 -27.14 0.74 19.58
N PRO A 19 -26.58 -0.48 19.59
CA PRO A 19 -25.15 -0.63 19.30
C PRO A 19 -24.89 0.10 17.97
N PRO A 20 -23.75 0.80 17.82
CA PRO A 20 -23.43 1.48 16.58
C PRO A 20 -23.65 0.50 15.43
N PRO A 21 -24.24 0.94 14.30
CA PRO A 21 -24.41 0.06 13.16
C PRO A 21 -23.04 -0.57 12.91
N ALA A 22 -23.01 -1.91 12.94
CA ALA A 22 -21.81 -2.63 12.55
C ALA A 22 -21.42 -2.03 11.20
N ILE A 23 -20.25 -1.39 11.14
CA ILE A 23 -19.65 -0.99 9.88
C ILE A 23 -19.60 -2.31 9.11
N ILE A 24 -20.51 -2.48 8.16
CA ILE A 24 -20.47 -3.59 7.23
C ILE A 24 -19.06 -3.50 6.67
N SER A 25 -18.28 -4.56 6.87
CA SER A 25 -16.97 -4.72 6.25
C SER A 25 -17.20 -4.58 4.75
N GLY A 26 -17.05 -3.37 4.23
CA GLY A 26 -16.97 -3.15 2.80
C GLY A 26 -15.75 -3.95 2.34
N ASP A 27 -15.91 -4.68 1.23
CA ASP A 27 -14.79 -5.31 0.56
C ASP A 27 -13.74 -4.21 0.33
N GLU A 28 -12.65 -4.25 1.11
CA GLU A 28 -11.55 -3.31 0.95
C GLU A 28 -10.96 -3.55 -0.44
N GLU A 29 -11.05 -2.55 -1.32
CA GLU A 29 -10.54 -2.69 -2.68
C GLU A 29 -9.02 -2.84 -2.62
N VAL A 30 -8.53 -4.01 -3.03
CA VAL A 30 -7.10 -4.34 -3.05
C VAL A 30 -6.53 -4.04 -4.43
N HIS A 31 -5.51 -3.20 -4.48
CA HIS A 31 -4.78 -2.84 -5.68
C HIS A 31 -3.38 -3.44 -5.65
N PHE A 32 -3.05 -4.22 -6.67
CA PHE A 32 -1.72 -4.79 -6.83
C PHE A 32 -0.76 -3.78 -7.46
N TRP A 33 0.34 -3.51 -6.77
CA TRP A 33 1.43 -2.65 -7.22
C TRP A 33 2.60 -3.54 -7.63
N SER A 34 2.75 -3.80 -8.94
CA SER A 34 3.87 -4.59 -9.46
C SER A 34 5.20 -3.87 -9.21
N ILE A 35 6.23 -4.61 -8.83
CA ILE A 35 7.61 -4.12 -8.71
C ILE A 35 8.40 -4.72 -9.88
N ASP A 36 8.14 -4.18 -11.07
CA ASP A 36 8.72 -4.63 -12.35
C ASP A 36 9.68 -3.59 -12.95
N SER A 37 9.55 -2.32 -12.58
CA SER A 37 10.43 -1.25 -13.02
C SER A 37 11.87 -1.48 -12.54
N PRO A 38 12.88 -1.47 -13.44
CA PRO A 38 14.29 -1.52 -13.04
C PRO A 38 14.70 -0.39 -12.08
N GLU A 39 14.10 0.79 -12.22
CA GLU A 39 14.35 1.93 -11.33
C GLU A 39 13.85 1.63 -9.91
N GLU A 40 12.64 1.07 -9.76
CA GLU A 40 12.07 0.73 -8.46
C GLU A 40 12.88 -0.38 -7.77
N GLN A 41 13.29 -1.41 -8.53
CA GLN A 41 14.13 -2.51 -8.03
C GLN A 41 15.53 -2.05 -7.59
N GLN A 42 16.15 -1.15 -8.35
CA GLN A 42 17.44 -0.55 -7.97
C GLN A 42 17.30 0.29 -6.69
N ASN A 43 16.27 1.15 -6.61
CA ASN A 43 16.02 1.97 -5.43
C ASN A 43 15.84 1.10 -4.17
N LEU A 44 15.06 0.02 -4.27
CA LEU A 44 14.85 -0.91 -3.18
C LEU A 44 16.14 -1.62 -2.75
N SER A 45 16.98 -1.99 -3.71
CA SER A 45 18.29 -2.61 -3.44
C SER A 45 19.22 -1.68 -2.66
N GLU A 46 19.27 -0.41 -3.07
CA GLU A 46 20.07 0.63 -2.39
C GLU A 46 19.54 0.94 -0.98
N LEU A 47 18.22 1.12 -0.84
CA LEU A 47 17.58 1.42 0.45
C LEU A 47 17.73 0.28 1.47
N LEU A 48 17.64 -0.96 1.01
CA LEU A 48 17.67 -2.16 1.86
C LEU A 48 19.07 -2.78 1.99
N GLN A 49 20.05 -2.27 1.23
CA GLN A 49 21.44 -2.75 1.21
C GLN A 49 21.55 -4.25 0.90
N LEU A 50 20.76 -4.70 -0.09
CA LEU A 50 20.78 -6.07 -0.59
C LEU A 50 20.40 -6.11 -2.07
N ASP A 51 20.58 -7.25 -2.71
CA ASP A 51 20.03 -7.51 -4.03
C ASP A 51 18.52 -7.80 -3.90
N PHE A 52 17.66 -6.83 -4.26
CA PHE A 52 16.21 -6.95 -4.09
C PHE A 52 15.60 -8.02 -5.01
N GLU A 53 16.15 -8.22 -6.20
CA GLU A 53 15.69 -9.24 -7.15
C GLU A 53 15.76 -10.65 -6.54
N SER A 54 16.80 -10.91 -5.74
CA SER A 54 16.96 -12.17 -5.01
C SER A 54 15.81 -12.48 -4.03
N LEU A 55 15.04 -11.46 -3.64
CA LEU A 55 13.88 -11.64 -2.77
C LEU A 55 12.65 -12.15 -3.53
N ASN A 56 12.64 -12.20 -4.87
CA ASN A 56 11.54 -12.73 -5.67
C ASN A 56 10.16 -12.16 -5.28
N VAL A 57 10.11 -10.85 -5.06
CA VAL A 57 8.89 -10.10 -4.77
C VAL A 57 8.33 -9.56 -6.07
N LEU A 58 7.11 -9.93 -6.43
CA LEU A 58 6.44 -9.43 -7.64
C LEU A 58 5.78 -8.07 -7.42
N GLY A 59 5.39 -7.77 -6.19
CA GLY A 59 4.69 -6.54 -5.88
C GLY A 59 4.09 -6.53 -4.48
N VAL A 60 3.33 -5.49 -4.20
CA VAL A 60 2.61 -5.30 -2.93
C VAL A 60 1.14 -5.03 -3.16
N ASN A 61 0.30 -5.45 -2.23
CA ASN A 61 -1.13 -5.16 -2.22
C ASN A 61 -1.39 -3.93 -1.35
N MET A 62 -2.14 -2.98 -1.90
CA MET A 62 -2.42 -1.67 -1.30
C MET A 62 -3.91 -1.36 -1.33
N THR A 63 -4.40 -0.50 -0.43
CA THR A 63 -5.82 -0.10 -0.36
C THR A 63 -6.21 0.96 -1.40
N GLY A 64 -5.35 1.24 -2.37
CA GLY A 64 -5.60 2.24 -3.42
C GLY A 64 -4.64 2.11 -4.59
N PRO A 65 -5.00 2.69 -5.75
CA PRO A 65 -4.20 2.59 -6.96
C PRO A 65 -2.89 3.37 -6.85
N ARG A 66 -1.94 3.08 -7.74
CA ARG A 66 -0.72 3.89 -7.89
C ARG A 66 -1.07 5.31 -8.32
N MET A 67 -0.36 6.29 -7.79
CA MET A 67 -0.56 7.71 -8.06
C MET A 67 0.64 8.29 -8.81
N VAL A 68 0.40 9.30 -9.65
CA VAL A 68 1.48 10.05 -10.30
C VAL A 68 1.87 11.24 -9.43
N CYS A 69 3.15 11.36 -9.11
CA CYS A 69 3.68 12.45 -8.29
C CYS A 69 3.46 13.79 -9.01
N THR A 70 2.78 14.72 -8.36
CA THR A 70 2.53 16.08 -8.88
C THR A 70 3.81 16.91 -9.00
N GLY A 71 4.84 16.61 -8.19
CA GLY A 71 6.10 17.34 -8.20
C GLY A 71 7.10 16.88 -9.27
N CYS A 72 7.16 15.57 -9.59
CA CYS A 72 8.19 15.04 -10.51
C CYS A 72 7.70 14.01 -11.53
N GLY A 73 6.42 13.67 -11.53
CA GLY A 73 5.82 12.71 -12.48
C GLY A 73 6.14 11.24 -12.22
N LYS A 74 6.91 10.89 -11.18
CA LYS A 74 7.16 9.49 -10.77
C LYS A 74 5.84 8.82 -10.38
N LEU A 75 5.63 7.58 -10.80
CA LEU A 75 4.53 6.74 -10.31
C LEU A 75 4.85 6.22 -8.90
N SER A 76 3.87 6.23 -8.00
CA SER A 76 4.06 5.76 -6.63
C SER A 76 4.43 4.28 -6.62
N GLY A 77 5.36 3.91 -5.74
CA GLY A 77 5.90 2.56 -5.65
C GLY A 77 6.18 2.14 -4.21
N PHE A 78 6.59 0.89 -4.06
CA PHE A 78 7.03 0.34 -2.79
C PHE A 78 8.33 0.98 -2.31
N ASP A 79 9.17 1.47 -3.22
CA ASP A 79 10.36 2.28 -2.91
C ASP A 79 10.02 3.55 -2.11
N ASP A 80 8.90 4.21 -2.41
CA ASP A 80 8.41 5.37 -1.66
C ASP A 80 8.04 5.01 -0.22
N VAL A 81 7.39 3.86 -0.03
CA VAL A 81 6.99 3.34 1.29
C VAL A 81 8.20 2.98 2.12
N VAL A 82 9.14 2.21 1.55
CA VAL A 82 10.39 1.83 2.20
C VAL A 82 11.23 3.06 2.54
N SER A 83 11.41 3.98 1.58
CA SER A 83 12.18 5.20 1.80
C SER A 83 11.59 6.05 2.92
N THR A 84 10.26 6.20 2.94
CA THR A 84 9.56 6.94 3.99
C THR A 84 9.78 6.30 5.36
N ALA A 85 9.61 4.99 5.48
CA ALA A 85 9.78 4.27 6.75
C ALA A 85 11.21 4.43 7.31
N LEU A 86 12.21 4.42 6.43
CA LEU A 86 13.62 4.64 6.79
C LEU A 86 13.90 6.11 7.16
N LYS A 87 13.43 7.07 6.34
CA LYS A 87 13.61 8.52 6.58
C LYS A 87 12.99 8.97 7.89
N LEU A 88 11.80 8.47 8.22
CA LEU A 88 11.11 8.76 9.48
C LEU A 88 11.65 7.96 10.67
N SER A 89 12.66 7.10 10.47
CA SER A 89 13.20 6.19 11.48
C SER A 89 12.15 5.29 12.13
N ALA A 90 11.01 5.07 11.46
CA ALA A 90 9.96 4.17 11.91
C ALA A 90 10.47 2.71 11.93
N HIS A 91 11.30 2.37 10.95
CA HIS A 91 11.94 1.07 10.83
C HIS A 91 13.41 1.20 10.41
N THR A 92 14.21 0.19 10.73
CA THR A 92 15.58 0.05 10.19
C THR A 92 15.57 -0.76 8.90
N ALA A 93 16.58 -0.61 8.04
CA ALA A 93 16.71 -1.45 6.84
C ALA A 93 16.68 -2.94 7.19
N LYS A 94 17.40 -3.35 8.25
CA LYS A 94 17.38 -4.73 8.75
C LYS A 94 15.98 -5.20 9.14
N TYR A 95 15.18 -4.35 9.79
CA TYR A 95 13.80 -4.67 10.11
C TYR A 95 12.96 -4.87 8.85
N MET A 96 13.06 -3.96 7.88
CA MET A 96 12.33 -4.05 6.61
C MET A 96 12.67 -5.33 5.85
N VAL A 97 13.95 -5.67 5.73
CA VAL A 97 14.41 -6.92 5.09
C VAL A 97 13.81 -8.15 5.78
N ASN A 98 13.81 -8.16 7.12
CA ASN A 98 13.21 -9.26 7.88
C ASN A 98 11.69 -9.33 7.70
N ALA A 99 10.99 -8.19 7.63
CA ALA A 99 9.56 -8.15 7.37
C ALA A 99 9.21 -8.70 5.98
N ILE A 100 9.95 -8.25 4.96
CA ILE A 100 9.79 -8.71 3.57
C ILE A 100 10.03 -10.22 3.50
N ARG A 101 11.12 -10.73 4.09
CA ARG A 101 11.47 -12.16 4.05
C ARG A 101 10.46 -13.06 4.77
N ASN A 102 9.98 -12.65 5.93
CA ASN A 102 9.16 -13.50 6.79
C ASN A 102 7.65 -13.33 6.58
N THR A 103 7.25 -12.48 5.61
CA THR A 103 5.85 -12.21 5.21
C THR A 103 4.91 -12.02 6.39
N LYS A 104 5.40 -11.53 7.53
CA LYS A 104 4.53 -11.32 8.68
C LYS A 104 3.57 -10.23 8.27
N HIS A 105 2.28 -10.52 8.37
CA HIS A 105 1.24 -9.50 8.32
C HIS A 105 1.60 -8.48 9.39
N LEU A 106 2.21 -7.38 8.97
CA LEU A 106 2.45 -6.28 9.88
C LEU A 106 1.09 -5.62 9.98
N VAL A 107 0.46 -5.77 11.14
CA VAL A 107 -0.69 -4.95 11.52
C VAL A 107 -0.14 -3.54 11.73
N SER A 108 0.25 -2.89 10.64
CA SER A 108 0.78 -1.55 10.62
C SER A 108 -0.42 -0.63 10.55
N THR A 109 -0.59 0.20 11.57
CA THR A 109 -1.39 1.41 11.44
C THR A 109 -0.89 2.16 10.20
N GLN A 110 -1.83 2.58 9.37
CA GLN A 110 -1.63 3.28 8.10
C GLN A 110 -0.44 4.25 8.14
N HIS A 111 0.46 4.18 7.14
CA HIS A 111 1.46 5.23 6.96
C HIS A 111 0.73 6.47 6.43
N GLU A 112 0.15 7.30 7.30
CA GLU A 112 -0.62 8.49 6.89
C GLU A 112 0.20 9.52 6.10
N ASN A 113 1.51 9.34 5.95
CA ASN A 113 2.35 10.24 5.14
C ASN A 113 3.46 9.46 4.43
N VAL A 114 3.16 8.88 3.27
CA VAL A 114 4.19 8.37 2.33
C VAL A 114 4.68 9.54 1.48
N TYR A 115 5.97 9.62 1.20
CA TYR A 115 6.57 10.66 0.36
C TYR A 115 7.22 10.05 -0.87
N CYS A 116 7.15 10.77 -1.99
CA CYS A 116 7.85 10.42 -3.22
C CYS A 116 9.35 10.31 -2.96
N TYR A 117 9.94 9.15 -3.27
CA TYR A 117 11.35 8.86 -3.12
C TYR A 117 12.22 9.88 -3.86
N LYS A 118 11.79 10.26 -5.07
CA LYS A 118 12.54 11.10 -6.00
C LYS A 118 12.57 12.59 -5.62
N CYS A 119 11.45 13.18 -5.24
CA CYS A 119 11.37 14.63 -4.98
C CYS A 119 10.89 15.01 -3.57
N GLY A 120 10.44 14.06 -2.76
CA GLY A 120 9.97 14.31 -1.39
C GLY A 120 8.54 14.83 -1.28
N GLU A 121 7.80 14.99 -2.37
CA GLU A 121 6.39 15.39 -2.35
C GLU A 121 5.53 14.37 -1.59
N ALA A 122 4.61 14.83 -0.74
CA ALA A 122 3.73 13.95 0.03
C ALA A 122 2.61 13.35 -0.84
N TRP A 123 2.32 12.07 -0.64
CA TRP A 123 1.16 11.41 -1.22
C TRP A 123 -0.08 11.68 -0.35
N LEU A 124 -0.84 12.72 -0.68
CA LEU A 124 -2.07 13.07 0.04
C LEU A 124 -3.13 11.96 -0.11
N GLY A 125 -3.70 11.51 1.01
CA GLY A 125 -4.66 10.39 1.01
C GLY A 125 -4.02 9.06 0.60
N GLY A 126 -2.72 8.90 0.87
CA GLY A 126 -1.92 7.78 0.43
C GLY A 126 -2.51 6.41 0.79
N PRO A 127 -2.42 5.44 -0.12
CA PRO A 127 -2.97 4.11 0.11
C PRO A 127 -2.25 3.41 1.26
N GLY A 128 -3.02 2.67 2.06
CA GLY A 128 -2.55 1.90 3.20
C GLY A 128 -2.31 0.43 2.87
N TRP A 129 -2.10 -0.36 3.92
CA TRP A 129 -2.06 -1.82 3.84
C TRP A 129 -3.46 -2.39 3.97
N PRO A 130 -3.85 -3.37 3.14
CA PRO A 130 -5.12 -4.04 3.29
C PRO A 130 -5.16 -4.83 4.60
N SER A 131 -6.33 -4.80 5.26
CA SER A 131 -6.59 -5.41 6.57
C SER A 131 -6.68 -6.94 6.54
N SER A 132 -7.00 -7.52 5.39
CA SER A 132 -7.38 -8.94 5.25
C SER A 132 -6.56 -9.74 4.24
N SER A 133 -5.63 -9.11 3.51
CA SER A 133 -4.84 -9.76 2.46
C SER A 133 -3.35 -9.64 2.70
N ASP A 134 -2.59 -10.68 2.30
CA ASP A 134 -1.13 -10.62 2.29
C ASP A 134 -0.66 -9.39 1.50
N TRP A 135 0.04 -8.50 2.20
CA TRP A 135 0.52 -7.24 1.64
C TRP A 135 1.66 -7.44 0.63
N LEU A 136 2.34 -8.60 0.64
CA LEU A 136 3.48 -8.92 -0.21
C LEU A 136 3.16 -10.09 -1.14
N VAL A 137 3.36 -9.93 -2.44
CA VAL A 137 3.16 -10.97 -3.45
C VAL A 137 4.52 -11.45 -3.95
N ARG A 138 4.73 -12.77 -3.99
CA ARG A 138 6.00 -13.41 -4.38
C ARG A 138 5.85 -14.20 -5.67
N GLY A 139 6.95 -14.30 -6.42
CA GLY A 139 7.03 -15.15 -7.59
C GLY A 139 7.14 -16.63 -7.20
N PRO A 140 6.97 -17.54 -8.17
CA PRO A 140 7.30 -18.94 -7.95
C PRO A 140 8.77 -19.07 -7.52
N PRO A 141 9.13 -20.04 -6.65
CA PRO A 141 10.52 -20.25 -6.26
C PRO A 141 11.41 -20.38 -7.50
N PHE A 142 12.58 -19.73 -7.51
CA PHE A 142 13.54 -19.89 -8.59
C PHE A 142 13.82 -21.38 -8.84
N GLY A 143 13.58 -21.84 -10.07
CA GLY A 143 13.78 -23.24 -10.47
C GLY A 143 12.54 -24.15 -10.37
N SER A 144 11.36 -23.64 -9.99
CA SER A 144 10.12 -24.38 -10.23
C SER A 144 9.69 -24.19 -11.68
N ASP A 145 10.40 -24.83 -12.61
CA ASP A 145 9.85 -25.06 -13.94
C ASP A 145 8.55 -25.82 -13.77
N VAL A 146 7.46 -25.22 -14.26
CA VAL A 146 6.20 -25.90 -14.48
C VAL A 146 6.52 -27.06 -15.40
N SER A 147 6.53 -28.28 -14.85
CA SER A 147 6.40 -29.48 -15.67
C SER A 147 5.03 -29.41 -16.32
N LEU A 148 4.99 -28.85 -17.53
CA LEU A 148 3.89 -29.04 -18.47
C LEU A 148 3.91 -30.50 -18.88
N ASN A 149 3.33 -31.35 -18.04
CA ASN A 149 2.93 -32.70 -18.43
C ASN A 149 1.62 -32.56 -19.22
N GLY A 150 1.66 -32.84 -20.51
CA GLY A 150 0.49 -33.02 -21.37
C GLY A 150 0.74 -32.65 -22.81
#